data_AF-A0A1F2W788-F1
#
_entry.id   AF-A0A1F2W788-F1
#
_cell.length_a   1.000
_cell.length_b   1.000
_cell.length_c   1.000
_cell.angle_alpha   90.00
_cell.angle_beta   90.00
_cell.angle_gamma   90.00
#
_symmetry.space_group_name_H-M   'P 1'
#
loop_
_entity.id
_entity.type
_entity.pdbx_description
1 polymer ?
#
loop_
_entity_poly.entity_id
_entity_poly.type
_entity_poly.pdbx_seq_one_letter_code
_entity_poly.pdbx_strand_id
1 'polypeptide(L)'
;MNDIIRDFDKLILDKRIATLAGKSFDVSLVPTRLALKYVVFRDKALIMTGETAFKQMVSIVAEICGKPIVNGNIFKKLFNKSINEKWLINHSNFEQLQAFMDFVIEPLMAKEEDIKDSKEKKK
;
A
#
# COMPACT_ATOMS: atom_id res chain seq x y z
N MET A 1 -16.42 -29.10 -25.89
CA MET A 1 -16.23 -28.63 -24.51
C MET A 1 -15.94 -27.15 -24.61
N ASN A 2 -16.77 -26.30 -23.99
CA ASN A 2 -16.50 -24.87 -23.92
C ASN A 2 -15.80 -24.62 -22.59
N ASP A 3 -14.54 -24.21 -22.63
CA ASP A 3 -13.82 -23.86 -21.42
C ASP A 3 -14.30 -22.49 -20.90
N ILE A 4 -14.55 -22.41 -19.60
CA ILE A 4 -14.84 -21.14 -18.91
C ILE A 4 -13.51 -20.56 -18.45
N ILE A 5 -12.97 -19.61 -19.20
CA ILE A 5 -11.74 -18.89 -18.84
C ILE A 5 -12.11 -17.69 -17.96
N ARG A 6 -11.58 -17.65 -16.74
CA ARG A 6 -11.66 -16.49 -15.84
C ARG A 6 -10.31 -15.80 -15.75
N ASP A 7 -10.27 -14.54 -16.19
CA ASP A 7 -9.09 -13.68 -16.16
C ASP A 7 -9.06 -12.88 -14.86
N PHE A 8 -8.11 -13.20 -13.98
CA PHE A 8 -7.93 -12.56 -12.68
C PHE A 8 -7.05 -11.31 -12.76
N ASP A 9 -6.35 -11.05 -13.86
CA ASP A 9 -5.56 -9.82 -14.03
C ASP A 9 -6.49 -8.60 -14.14
N LYS A 10 -7.74 -8.82 -14.57
CA LYS A 10 -8.83 -7.83 -14.55
C LYS A 10 -9.37 -7.50 -13.16
N LEU A 11 -8.96 -8.23 -12.11
CA LEU A 11 -9.32 -7.88 -10.72
C LEU A 11 -8.43 -6.79 -10.15
N ILE A 12 -7.29 -6.49 -10.77
CA ILE A 12 -6.43 -5.40 -10.33
C ILE A 12 -7.19 -4.09 -10.58
N LEU A 13 -7.45 -3.35 -9.50
CA LEU A 13 -8.19 -2.08 -9.48
C LEU A 13 -7.59 -1.05 -10.45
N ASP A 14 -8.34 0.02 -10.69
CA ASP A 14 -7.86 1.23 -11.35
C ASP A 14 -6.47 1.65 -10.88
N LYS A 15 -5.66 2.17 -11.80
CA LYS A 15 -4.29 2.57 -11.52
C LYS A 15 -4.23 3.59 -10.37
N ARG A 16 -3.55 3.23 -9.27
CA ARG A 16 -3.35 4.06 -8.07
C ARG A 16 -1.91 4.56 -8.00
N ILE A 17 -1.73 5.85 -8.25
CA ILE A 17 -0.41 6.50 -8.15
C ILE A 17 -0.38 7.45 -6.96
N ALA A 18 0.49 7.17 -5.99
CA ALA A 18 0.75 8.06 -4.87
C ALA A 18 1.96 8.95 -5.18
N THR A 19 1.91 10.24 -4.85
CA THR A 19 3.06 11.15 -5.04
C THR A 19 3.45 11.79 -3.71
N LEU A 20 4.73 11.70 -3.35
CA LEU A 20 5.30 12.27 -2.14
C LEU A 20 6.69 12.85 -2.44
N ALA A 21 6.93 14.09 -1.99
CA ALA A 21 8.21 14.78 -2.18
C ALA A 21 8.74 14.76 -3.64
N GLY A 22 7.83 14.93 -4.60
CA GLY A 22 8.17 14.91 -6.04
C GLY A 22 8.47 13.53 -6.62
N LYS A 23 8.26 12.44 -5.86
CA LYS A 23 8.37 11.06 -6.33
C LYS A 23 7.01 10.40 -6.42
N SER A 24 6.75 9.70 -7.52
CA SER A 24 5.51 8.95 -7.72
C SER A 24 5.73 7.45 -7.53
N PHE A 25 4.73 6.75 -6.99
CA PHE A 25 4.77 5.32 -6.67
C PHE A 25 3.52 4.65 -7.20
N ASP A 26 3.68 3.52 -7.90
CA ASP A 26 2.55 2.69 -8.31
C ASP A 26 2.18 1.77 -7.15
N VAL A 27 1.01 2.01 -6.57
CA VAL A 27 0.47 1.25 -5.42
C VAL A 27 -0.83 0.55 -5.80
N SER A 28 -1.04 0.32 -7.09
CA SER A 28 -2.24 -0.37 -7.61
C SER A 28 -2.27 -1.83 -7.19
N LEU A 29 -1.10 -2.48 -7.15
CA LEU A 29 -0.94 -3.87 -6.76
C LEU A 29 -0.17 -3.94 -5.43
N VAL A 30 -0.87 -4.33 -4.37
CA VAL A 30 -0.23 -4.66 -3.10
C VAL A 30 0.05 -6.17 -3.06
N PRO A 31 1.32 -6.62 -2.99
CA PRO A 31 1.63 -8.03 -2.86
C PRO A 31 0.98 -8.66 -1.62
N THR A 32 0.42 -9.86 -1.77
CA THR A 32 -0.25 -10.59 -0.66
C THR A 32 0.64 -10.72 0.58
N ARG A 33 1.96 -10.89 0.40
CA ARG A 33 2.93 -10.92 1.51
C ARG A 33 2.86 -9.64 2.37
N LEU A 34 2.74 -8.48 1.74
CA LEU A 34 2.65 -7.19 2.44
C LEU A 34 1.27 -6.96 3.03
N ALA A 35 0.21 -7.43 2.35
CA ALA A 35 -1.14 -7.44 2.91
C ALA A 35 -1.22 -8.26 4.21
N LEU A 36 -0.63 -9.46 4.24
CA LEU A 36 -0.54 -10.28 5.46
C LEU A 36 0.30 -9.60 6.55
N LYS A 37 1.41 -8.96 6.18
CA LYS A 37 2.23 -8.18 7.13
C LYS A 37 1.41 -7.05 7.77
N TYR A 38 0.58 -6.36 6.98
CA TYR A 38 -0.34 -5.34 7.47
C TYR A 38 -1.41 -5.91 8.41
N VAL A 39 -2.04 -7.05 8.06
CA VAL A 39 -3.04 -7.70 8.93
C VAL A 39 -2.44 -8.05 10.30
N VAL A 40 -1.26 -8.68 10.32
CA VAL A 40 -0.56 -9.03 11.57
C VAL A 40 -0.21 -7.77 12.37
N PHE A 41 0.20 -6.69 11.69
CA PHE A 41 0.46 -5.41 12.33
C PHE A 41 -0.81 -4.83 12.95
N ARG A 42 -1.90 -4.74 12.18
CA ARG A 42 -3.19 -4.19 12.61
C ARG A 42 -3.70 -4.89 13.87
N ASP A 43 -3.63 -6.21 13.92
CA ASP A 43 -4.10 -7.00 15.06
C ASP A 43 -3.25 -6.76 16.33
N LYS A 44 -1.98 -6.36 16.16
CA LYS A 44 -1.05 -6.05 17.26
C LYS A 44 -0.99 -4.56 17.62
N ALA A 45 -1.41 -3.67 16.73
CA ALA A 45 -1.21 -2.23 16.88
C ALA A 45 -1.83 -1.67 18.18
N LEU A 46 -2.92 -2.26 18.67
CA LEU A 46 -3.61 -1.85 19.90
C LEU A 46 -2.79 -2.02 21.19
N ILE A 47 -1.80 -2.93 21.18
CA ILE A 47 -0.96 -3.21 22.35
C ILE A 47 0.46 -2.64 22.20
N MET A 48 0.74 -1.96 21.08
CA MET A 48 2.03 -1.35 20.80
C MET A 48 2.06 0.11 21.28
N THR A 49 3.25 0.64 21.57
CA THR A 49 3.39 2.09 21.77
C THR A 49 3.15 2.83 20.46
N GLY A 50 2.59 4.05 20.53
CA GLY A 50 2.27 4.85 19.35
C GLY A 50 3.46 5.07 18.42
N GLU A 51 4.66 5.31 18.97
CA GLU A 51 5.88 5.45 18.18
C GLU A 51 6.26 4.17 17.43
N THR A 52 6.22 3.02 18.11
CA THR A 52 6.56 1.72 17.50
C THR A 52 5.56 1.35 16.42
N ALA A 53 4.27 1.57 16.71
CA ALA A 53 3.20 1.33 15.75
C ALA A 53 3.36 2.21 14.50
N PHE A 54 3.65 3.50 14.69
CA PHE A 54 3.88 4.44 13.59
C PHE A 54 5.07 4.01 12.73
N LYS A 55 6.24 3.73 13.33
CA LYS A 55 7.43 3.28 12.59
C LYS A 55 7.17 1.99 11.81
N GLN A 56 6.47 1.04 12.41
CA GLN A 56 6.13 -0.22 11.74
C GLN A 56 5.17 -0.01 10.56
N MET A 57 4.20 0.89 10.69
CA MET A 57 3.35 1.29 9.57
C MET A 57 4.16 1.92 8.43
N VAL A 58 5.03 2.88 8.74
CA VAL A 58 5.90 3.54 7.76
C VAL A 58 6.79 2.51 7.05
N SER A 59 7.31 1.52 7.78
CA SER A 59 8.10 0.41 7.23
C SER A 59 7.30 -0.43 6.22
N ILE A 60 6.05 -0.80 6.57
CA ILE A 60 5.15 -1.54 5.67
C ILE A 60 4.87 -0.73 4.41
N VAL A 61 4.53 0.54 4.56
CA VAL A 61 4.23 1.44 3.43
C VAL A 61 5.45 1.63 2.53
N ALA A 62 6.65 1.78 3.10
CA ALA A 62 7.88 1.85 2.31
C ALA A 62 8.11 0.59 1.47
N GLU A 63 7.82 -0.60 2.01
CA GLU A 63 7.89 -1.86 1.26
C GLU A 63 6.83 -1.95 0.15
N ILE A 64 5.61 -1.44 0.37
CA ILE A 64 4.55 -1.42 -0.65
C ILE A 64 4.95 -0.50 -1.81
N CYS A 65 5.42 0.71 -1.49
CA CYS A 65 5.84 1.68 -2.49
C CYS A 65 7.09 1.24 -3.27
N GLY A 66 8.01 0.51 -2.61
CA GLY A 66 9.22 -0.01 -3.23
C GLY A 66 10.04 1.06 -3.95
N LYS A 67 10.13 0.94 -5.28
CA LYS A 67 10.87 1.88 -6.14
C LYS A 67 9.94 2.92 -6.76
N PRO A 68 10.30 4.21 -6.73
CA PRO A 68 9.58 5.26 -7.45
C PRO A 68 9.46 4.94 -8.95
N ILE A 69 8.38 5.44 -9.56
CA ILE A 69 8.21 5.49 -11.00
C ILE A 69 9.24 6.48 -11.55
N VAL A 70 10.01 6.05 -12.54
CA VAL A 70 11.00 6.90 -13.21
C VAL A 70 10.66 6.96 -14.69
N ASN A 71 10.28 8.15 -15.14
CA ASN A 71 10.09 8.45 -16.57
C ASN A 71 11.40 9.03 -17.11
N GLY A 72 12.03 8.37 -18.10
CA GLY A 72 13.24 8.86 -18.78
C GLY A 72 14.32 7.80 -19.06
N ASN A 73 15.51 8.28 -19.46
CA ASN A 73 16.64 7.46 -19.92
C ASN A 73 17.11 6.40 -18.90
N ILE A 74 17.65 5.29 -19.43
CA ILE A 74 18.16 4.10 -18.71
C ILE A 74 18.96 4.43 -17.44
N PHE A 75 19.77 5.48 -17.47
CA PHE A 75 20.62 5.89 -16.35
C PHE A 75 19.81 6.24 -15.09
N LYS A 76 18.70 6.98 -15.21
CA LYS A 76 17.86 7.31 -14.04
C LYS A 76 17.19 6.06 -13.44
N LYS A 77 16.88 5.07 -14.28
CA LYS A 77 16.31 3.79 -13.84
C LYS A 77 17.35 2.94 -13.09
N LEU A 78 18.62 2.99 -13.52
CA LEU A 78 19.72 2.26 -12.88
C LEU A 78 20.03 2.79 -11.47
N PHE A 79 19.98 4.11 -11.29
CA PHE A 79 20.20 4.76 -10.00
C PHE A 79 18.93 4.90 -9.14
N ASN A 80 17.81 4.31 -9.58
CA ASN A 80 16.55 4.37 -8.84
C ASN A 80 16.61 3.45 -7.61
N LYS A 81 16.81 4.06 -6.43
CA LYS A 81 16.84 3.36 -5.15
C LYS A 81 15.43 3.18 -4.60
N SER A 82 15.19 2.02 -3.97
CA SER A 82 14.00 1.80 -3.17
C SER A 82 13.92 2.84 -2.08
N ILE A 83 12.73 3.35 -1.80
CA ILE A 83 12.52 4.13 -0.59
C ILE A 83 12.50 3.18 0.61
N ASN A 84 12.85 3.72 1.77
CA ASN A 84 12.80 3.02 3.05
C ASN A 84 12.13 3.93 4.09
N GLU A 85 11.91 3.38 5.28
CA GLU A 85 11.28 4.10 6.40
C GLU A 85 11.96 5.46 6.67
N LYS A 86 13.30 5.47 6.74
CA LYS A 86 14.09 6.69 6.96
C LYS A 86 13.87 7.73 5.87
N TRP A 87 13.73 7.31 4.62
CA TRP A 87 13.47 8.23 3.52
C TRP A 87 12.10 8.90 3.68
N LEU A 88 11.04 8.13 3.99
CA LEU A 88 9.70 8.68 4.21
C LEU A 88 9.71 9.72 5.34
N ILE A 89 10.25 9.36 6.52
CA ILE A 89 10.28 10.26 7.68
C ILE A 89 11.03 11.57 7.38
N ASN A 90 12.13 11.51 6.63
CA ASN A 90 12.97 12.69 6.39
C ASN A 90 12.48 13.60 5.23
N HIS A 91 11.54 13.15 4.40
CA HIS A 91 11.11 13.88 3.20
C HIS A 91 9.62 14.27 3.21
N SER A 92 8.93 14.08 4.33
CA SER A 92 7.55 14.52 4.51
C SER A 92 7.34 15.07 5.90
N ASN A 93 6.41 16.00 6.06
CA ASN A 93 5.91 16.35 7.39
C ASN A 93 4.94 15.26 7.89
N PHE A 94 4.53 15.37 9.16
CA PHE A 94 3.67 14.35 9.79
C PHE A 94 2.32 14.18 9.06
N GLU A 95 1.65 15.28 8.72
CA GLU A 95 0.34 15.25 8.05
C GLU A 95 0.43 14.62 6.66
N GLN A 96 1.45 15.00 5.87
CA GLN A 96 1.71 14.43 4.56
C GLN A 96 1.99 12.93 4.65
N LEU A 97 2.81 12.51 5.61
CA LEU A 97 3.14 11.11 5.80
C LEU A 97 1.91 10.30 6.20
N GLN A 98 1.09 10.81 7.12
CA GLN A 98 -0.14 10.15 7.53
C GLN A 98 -1.10 9.98 6.35
N ALA A 99 -1.43 11.06 5.64
CA ALA A 99 -2.31 11.00 4.47
C ALA A 99 -1.77 10.07 3.37
N PHE A 100 -0.45 10.05 3.18
CA PHE A 100 0.21 9.14 2.24
C PHE A 100 0.07 7.68 2.67
N MET A 101 0.31 7.37 3.95
CA MET A 101 0.13 6.02 4.47
C MET A 101 -1.32 5.55 4.30
N ASP A 102 -2.28 6.39 4.67
CA ASP A 102 -3.71 6.09 4.55
C ASP A 102 -4.10 5.75 3.11
N PHE A 103 -3.65 6.56 2.13
CA PHE A 103 -3.88 6.29 0.71
C PHE A 103 -3.25 4.97 0.24
N VAL A 104 -2.06 4.61 0.74
CA VAL A 104 -1.37 3.38 0.32
C VAL A 104 -2.05 2.12 0.87
N ILE A 105 -2.53 2.16 2.11
CA ILE A 105 -3.13 1.00 2.79
C ILE A 105 -4.65 0.91 2.62
N GLU A 106 -5.31 1.94 2.11
CA GLU A 106 -6.75 1.96 1.84
C GLU A 106 -7.28 0.68 1.16
N PRO A 107 -6.65 0.09 0.13
CA PRO A 107 -7.18 -1.13 -0.48
C PRO A 107 -7.08 -2.37 0.43
N LEU A 108 -6.29 -2.31 1.50
CA LEU A 108 -6.21 -3.34 2.53
C LEU A 108 -7.19 -3.09 3.69
N MET A 109 -7.70 -1.86 3.80
CA MET A 109 -8.78 -1.57 4.73
C MET A 109 -10.05 -2.20 4.17
N ALA A 110 -10.75 -2.98 4.99
CA ALA A 110 -12.05 -3.50 4.58
C ALA A 110 -12.95 -2.30 4.29
N LYS A 111 -13.46 -2.17 3.06
CA LYS A 111 -14.55 -1.25 2.79
C LYS A 111 -15.70 -1.71 3.68
N GLU A 112 -16.12 -0.86 4.62
CA GLU A 112 -17.20 -1.17 5.56
C GLU A 112 -18.52 -1.56 4.83
N GLU A 113 -18.61 -1.23 3.54
CA GLU A 113 -19.71 -1.60 2.64
C GLU A 113 -19.78 -3.12 2.35
N ASP A 114 -18.65 -3.82 2.22
CA ASP A 114 -18.64 -5.27 1.88
C ASP A 114 -19.02 -6.18 3.08
N ILE A 115 -18.94 -5.64 4.31
CA ILE A 115 -19.30 -6.36 5.54
C ILE A 115 -20.82 -6.35 5.78
N LYS A 116 -21.54 -5.37 5.23
CA LYS A 116 -23.02 -5.32 5.33
C LYS A 116 -23.69 -6.28 4.35
N ASP A 117 -23.24 -6.32 3.11
CA ASP A 117 -23.78 -7.22 2.06
C ASP A 117 -23.59 -8.70 2.37
N SER A 118 -22.51 -9.06 3.08
CA SER A 118 -22.22 -10.45 3.48
C SER A 118 -23.02 -10.92 4.72
N LYS A 119 -23.61 -10.00 5.49
CA LYS A 119 -24.51 -10.31 6.61
C LYS A 119 -25.99 -10.35 6.20
N GLU A 120 -26.39 -9.59 5.19
CA GLU A 120 -27.77 -9.62 4.67
C GLU A 120 -28.06 -10.86 3.81
N LYS A 121 -27.08 -11.41 3.09
CA LYS A 121 -27.25 -12.64 2.28
C LYS A 121 -27.27 -13.94 3.08
N LYS A 122 -27.17 -13.88 4.42
CA LYS A 122 -27.22 -15.04 5.33
C LYS A 122 -28.39 -14.99 6.32
N LYS A 123 -29.36 -14.09 6.12
CA LYS A 123 -30.61 -14.04 6.89
C LYS A 123 -31.80 -14.45 6.04
#